data_AF-X1ELP4-F1
#
_entry.id   AF-X1ELP4-F1
#
_cell.length_a   1.000
_cell.length_b   1.000
_cell.length_c   1.000
_cell.angle_alpha   90.00
_cell.angle_beta   90.00
_cell.angle_gamma   90.00
#
_symmetry.space_group_name_H-M   'P 1'
#
loop_
_entity.id
_entity.type
_entity.pdbx_description
1 polymer ?
#
loop_
_entity_poly.entity_id
_entity_poly.type
_entity_poly.pdbx_seq_one_letter_code
_entity_poly.pdbx_strand_id
1 'polypeptide(L)'
;MKVRVLSDLHLESNLPDAIPHADADLVVLAGDIHNHAEGLRWAAETFDPAVPVIYVPGNHEYYDGEFGALETAMRDAAQALNNVHYLNNDVYVDPGQRFRVLGTTLWADFSLFGNDEASLAGS
;
A
#
# COMPACT_ATOMS: atom_id res chain seq x y z
N MET A 1 -4.84 5.03 20.28
CA MET A 1 -4.47 4.30 19.07
C MET A 1 -3.28 4.99 18.43
N LYS A 2 -2.17 4.28 18.25
CA LYS A 2 -0.97 4.74 17.56
C LYS A 2 -0.95 4.12 16.17
N VAL A 3 -0.89 4.94 15.14
CA VAL A 3 -0.77 4.49 13.75
C VAL A 3 0.64 4.79 13.29
N ARG A 4 1.30 3.77 12.74
CA ARG A 4 2.59 3.91 12.10
C ARG A 4 2.37 3.92 10.59
N VAL A 5 2.73 5.02 9.94
CA VAL A 5 2.59 5.18 8.49
C VAL A 5 3.96 5.16 7.85
N LEU A 6 4.11 4.37 6.79
CA LEU A 6 5.29 4.29 5.94
C LEU A 6 4.82 4.30 4.48
N SER A 7 5.60 4.90 3.59
CA SER A 7 5.36 4.93 2.14
C SER A 7 6.70 5.09 1.43
N ASP A 8 6.71 4.87 0.11
CA ASP A 8 7.85 5.19 -0.76
C ASP A 8 9.16 4.56 -0.27
N LEU A 9 9.08 3.33 0.26
CA LEU A 9 10.25 2.62 0.77
C LEU A 9 11.15 2.13 -0.37
N HIS A 10 10.57 1.85 -1.55
CA HIS A 10 11.27 1.38 -2.74
C HIS A 10 12.31 0.28 -2.45
N LEU A 11 11.86 -0.77 -1.76
CA LEU A 11 12.71 -1.86 -1.31
C LEU A 11 13.33 -2.64 -2.48
N GLU A 12 12.75 -2.55 -3.68
CA GLU A 12 13.31 -3.07 -4.93
C GLU A 12 14.61 -2.37 -5.33
N SER A 13 14.80 -1.14 -4.88
CA SER A 13 15.96 -0.30 -5.21
C SER A 13 16.98 -0.28 -4.08
N ASN A 14 16.52 -0.22 -2.82
CA ASN A 14 17.39 -0.13 -1.66
C ASN A 14 16.72 -0.73 -0.42
N LEU A 15 17.03 -1.99 -0.13
CA LEU A 15 16.60 -2.66 1.09
C LEU A 15 17.46 -2.17 2.28
N PRO A 16 16.89 -1.45 3.26
CA PRO A 16 17.64 -1.04 4.44
C PRO A 16 17.93 -2.23 5.35
N ASP A 17 19.05 -2.18 6.09
CA ASP A 17 19.42 -3.21 7.08
C ASP A 17 18.33 -3.42 8.15
N ALA A 18 17.63 -2.34 8.51
CA ALA A 18 16.48 -2.38 9.41
C ALA A 18 15.57 -1.16 9.20
N ILE A 19 14.27 -1.39 9.36
CA ILE A 19 13.30 -0.32 9.59
C ILE A 19 13.24 -0.07 11.12
N PRO A 20 13.48 1.16 11.61
CA PRO A 20 13.51 1.45 13.05
C PRO A 20 12.23 0.97 13.75
N HIS A 21 12.36 0.36 14.93
CA HIS A 21 11.18 -0.07 15.68
C HIS A 21 10.35 1.12 16.18
N ALA A 22 9.03 0.97 16.17
CA ALA A 22 8.09 1.91 16.78
C ALA A 22 6.82 1.16 17.17
N ASP A 23 6.41 1.29 18.44
CA ASP A 23 5.17 0.68 18.94
C ASP A 23 3.95 1.28 18.23
N ALA A 24 3.15 0.42 17.62
CA ALA A 24 1.95 0.80 16.88
C ALA A 24 0.82 -0.18 17.13
N ASP A 25 -0.41 0.34 17.15
CA ASP A 25 -1.64 -0.48 17.17
C ASP A 25 -2.07 -0.88 15.74
N LEU A 26 -1.52 -0.20 14.73
CA LEU A 26 -1.80 -0.38 13.31
C LEU A 26 -0.61 0.13 12.49
N VAL A 27 -0.16 -0.65 11.50
CA VAL A 27 0.80 -0.18 10.49
C VAL A 27 0.04 0.10 9.19
N VAL A 28 0.37 1.19 8.51
CA VAL A 28 -0.15 1.54 7.19
C VAL A 28 1.04 1.72 6.25
N LEU A 29 1.06 0.91 5.20
CA LEU A 29 1.99 0.97 4.09
C LEU A 29 1.24 1.62 2.91
N ALA A 30 1.53 2.89 2.65
CA ALA A 30 0.76 3.76 1.76
C ALA A 30 1.43 3.93 0.39
N GLY A 31 1.71 2.81 -0.26
CA GLY A 31 2.22 2.73 -1.62
C GLY A 31 3.73 2.78 -1.76
N ASP A 32 4.21 2.31 -2.92
CA ASP A 32 5.60 2.31 -3.36
C ASP A 32 6.54 1.66 -2.33
N ILE A 33 6.11 0.49 -1.82
CA ILE A 33 6.89 -0.27 -0.85
C ILE A 33 7.87 -1.19 -1.58
N HIS A 34 7.34 -1.96 -2.54
CA HIS A 34 8.11 -2.82 -3.42
C HIS A 34 7.27 -3.15 -4.65
N ASN A 35 7.91 -3.51 -5.75
CA ASN A 35 7.21 -4.04 -6.93
C ASN A 35 6.36 -5.28 -6.60
N HIS A 36 5.20 -5.37 -7.26
CA HIS A 36 4.27 -6.50 -7.25
C HIS A 36 3.87 -6.92 -5.82
N ALA A 37 3.81 -8.24 -5.57
CA ALA A 37 3.42 -8.79 -4.27
C ALA A 37 4.56 -8.91 -3.25
N GLU A 38 5.79 -8.50 -3.59
CA GLU A 38 6.94 -8.67 -2.68
C GLU A 38 6.81 -7.79 -1.44
N GLY A 39 6.24 -6.59 -1.56
CA GLY A 39 6.03 -5.70 -0.42
C GLY A 39 5.07 -6.28 0.62
N LEU A 40 4.07 -7.05 0.18
CA LEU A 40 3.13 -7.77 1.06
C LEU A 40 3.84 -8.84 1.87
N ARG A 41 4.70 -9.66 1.23
CA ARG A 41 5.47 -10.71 1.90
C ARG A 41 6.47 -10.13 2.88
N TRP A 42 7.22 -9.12 2.43
CA TRP A 42 8.14 -8.38 3.28
C TRP A 42 7.44 -7.80 4.51
N ALA A 43 6.25 -7.23 4.35
CA ALA A 43 5.49 -6.66 5.47
C ALA A 43 5.09 -7.72 6.51
N ALA A 44 4.67 -8.90 6.06
CA ALA A 44 4.32 -10.01 6.97
C ALA A 44 5.53 -10.54 7.75
N GLU A 45 6.73 -10.49 7.16
CA GLU A 45 7.98 -10.90 7.80
C GLU A 45 8.56 -9.82 8.73
N THR A 46 8.31 -8.55 8.43
CA THR A 46 8.94 -7.41 9.10
C THR A 46 8.20 -6.96 10.35
N PHE A 47 6.87 -6.95 10.32
CA PHE A 47 6.06 -6.42 11.42
C PHE A 47 5.56 -7.53 12.34
N ASP A 48 5.28 -7.16 13.60
CA ASP A 48 4.72 -8.08 14.60
C ASP A 48 3.43 -8.73 14.05
N PRO A 49 3.32 -10.07 14.02
CA PRO A 49 2.13 -10.78 13.56
C PRO A 49 0.84 -10.43 14.31
N ALA A 50 0.94 -9.86 15.52
CA ALA A 50 -0.21 -9.39 16.30
C ALA A 50 -0.70 -7.99 15.88
N VAL A 51 0.10 -7.22 15.14
CA VAL A 51 -0.26 -5.87 14.69
C VAL A 51 -0.81 -5.96 13.26
N PRO A 52 -2.03 -5.47 13.00
CA PRO A 52 -2.55 -5.43 11.64
C PRO A 52 -1.75 -4.44 10.79
N VAL A 53 -1.41 -4.86 9.58
CA VAL A 53 -0.73 -4.08 8.56
C VAL A 53 -1.70 -3.84 7.42
N ILE A 54 -1.97 -2.57 7.12
CA ILE A 54 -2.74 -2.16 5.95
C ILE A 54 -1.77 -1.88 4.83
N TYR A 55 -2.00 -2.49 3.67
CA TYR A 55 -1.20 -2.28 2.47
C TYR A 55 -2.07 -1.66 1.39
N VAL A 56 -1.73 -0.46 0.95
CA VAL A 56 -2.32 0.18 -0.23
C VAL A 56 -1.23 0.24 -1.29
N PRO A 57 -1.44 -0.28 -2.50
CA PRO A 57 -0.39 -0.25 -3.52
C PRO A 57 -0.23 1.17 -4.07
N GLY A 58 1.00 1.55 -4.38
CA GLY A 58 1.36 2.74 -5.15
C GLY A 58 1.45 2.37 -6.63
N ASN A 59 2.23 3.14 -7.40
CA ASN A 59 2.43 2.84 -8.81
C ASN A 59 3.51 1.79 -9.05
N HIS A 60 4.53 1.69 -8.19
CA HIS A 60 5.62 0.71 -8.33
C HIS A 60 5.13 -0.73 -8.20
N GLU A 61 4.07 -0.96 -7.42
CA GLU A 61 3.41 -2.26 -7.35
C GLU A 61 2.89 -2.75 -8.70
N TYR A 62 2.63 -1.84 -9.66
CA TYR A 62 2.11 -2.16 -11.00
C TYR A 62 3.16 -2.08 -12.11
N TYR A 63 4.44 -1.84 -11.80
CA TYR A 63 5.49 -1.71 -12.81
C TYR A 63 5.75 -3.02 -13.58
N ASP A 64 6.12 -2.91 -14.86
CA ASP A 64 6.53 -4.02 -15.73
C ASP A 64 5.56 -5.20 -15.83
N GLY A 65 4.27 -5.00 -15.53
CA GLY A 65 3.25 -6.03 -15.61
C GLY A 65 1.89 -5.53 -16.08
N GLU A 66 1.00 -6.48 -16.31
CA GLU A 66 -0.39 -6.18 -16.67
C GLU A 66 -1.18 -5.84 -15.40
N PHE A 67 -1.94 -4.76 -15.46
CA PHE A 67 -2.57 -4.14 -14.31
C PHE A 67 -3.50 -5.10 -13.55
N GLY A 68 -4.39 -5.80 -14.26
CA GLY A 68 -5.33 -6.75 -13.67
C GLY A 68 -4.68 -8.02 -13.12
N ALA A 69 -3.64 -8.52 -13.79
CA ALA A 69 -2.87 -9.67 -13.35
C ALA A 69 -2.11 -9.35 -12.06
N LEU A 70 -1.49 -8.18 -11.97
CA LEU A 70 -0.79 -7.75 -10.75
C LEU A 70 -1.76 -7.47 -9.60
N GLU A 71 -2.89 -6.83 -9.86
CA GLU A 71 -3.97 -6.65 -8.87
C GLU A 71 -4.43 -8.00 -8.30
N THR A 72 -4.69 -8.98 -9.17
CA THR A 72 -5.06 -10.34 -8.75
C THR A 72 -3.97 -10.99 -7.92
N ALA A 73 -2.72 -10.94 -8.39
CA ALA A 73 -1.59 -11.55 -7.70
C ALA A 73 -1.35 -10.96 -6.31
N MET A 74 -1.50 -9.64 -6.15
CA MET A 74 -1.39 -8.97 -4.85
C MET A 74 -2.54 -9.35 -3.90
N ARG A 75 -3.78 -9.43 -4.41
CA ARG A 75 -4.92 -9.89 -3.60
C ARG A 75 -4.74 -11.33 -3.14
N ASP A 76 -4.33 -12.22 -4.03
CA ASP A 76 -4.09 -13.63 -3.72
C ASP A 76 -2.95 -13.77 -2.70
N ALA A 77 -1.86 -13.01 -2.86
CA ALA A 77 -0.76 -12.98 -1.92
C ALA A 77 -1.21 -12.51 -0.53
N ALA A 78 -1.99 -11.43 -0.44
CA ALA A 78 -2.50 -10.91 0.83
C ALA A 78 -3.44 -11.90 1.54
N GLN A 79 -4.27 -12.65 0.79
CA GLN A 79 -5.14 -13.69 1.36
C GLN A 79 -4.36 -14.85 2.01
N ALA A 80 -3.12 -15.07 1.60
CA ALA A 80 -2.24 -16.08 2.19
C ALA A 80 -1.52 -15.59 3.47
N LEU A 81 -1.69 -14.32 3.85
CA LEU A 81 -1.02 -13.68 4.99
C LEU A 81 -2.02 -13.43 6.13
N ASN A 82 -1.56 -13.56 7.38
CA ASN A 82 -2.45 -13.48 8.54
C ASN A 82 -2.74 -12.05 8.99
N ASN A 83 -1.76 -11.15 8.88
CA ASN A 83 -1.80 -9.81 9.46
C ASN A 83 -1.67 -8.69 8.43
N VAL A 84 -1.51 -9.01 7.14
CA VAL A 84 -1.39 -8.01 6.07
C VAL A 84 -2.68 -7.96 5.27
N HIS A 85 -3.28 -6.76 5.21
CA HIS A 85 -4.56 -6.50 4.58
C HIS A 85 -4.35 -5.55 3.40
N TYR A 86 -4.40 -6.12 2.19
CA TYR A 86 -4.34 -5.35 0.96
C TYR A 86 -5.67 -4.62 0.71
N LEU A 87 -5.62 -3.31 0.54
CA LEU A 87 -6.79 -2.48 0.26
C LEU A 87 -6.61 -1.68 -1.03
N ASN A 88 -7.45 -1.97 -2.01
CA ASN A 88 -7.67 -1.12 -3.17
C ASN A 88 -9.17 -1.07 -3.49
N ASN A 89 -9.79 0.10 -3.33
CA ASN A 89 -11.25 0.26 -3.24
C ASN A 89 -11.89 -0.71 -2.23
N ASP A 90 -11.26 -0.85 -1.06
CA ASP A 90 -11.64 -1.85 -0.07
C ASP A 90 -11.51 -1.29 1.36
N VAL A 91 -12.03 -2.05 2.33
CA VAL A 91 -12.14 -1.63 3.73
C VAL A 91 -11.65 -2.73 4.67
N TYR A 92 -10.69 -2.37 5.52
CA TYR A 92 -10.37 -3.16 6.71
C TYR A 92 -11.23 -2.72 7.88
N VAL A 93 -11.79 -3.67 8.63
CA VAL A 93 -12.54 -3.42 9.87
C VAL A 93 -11.81 -4.09 11.02
N ASP A 94 -11.46 -3.32 12.05
CA ASP A 94 -10.86 -3.85 13.29
C ASP A 94 -11.76 -4.96 13.86
N PRO A 95 -11.23 -6.12 14.28
CA PRO A 95 -12.04 -7.21 14.84
C PRO A 95 -12.86 -6.78 16.06
N GLY A 96 -12.36 -5.83 16.85
CA GLY A 96 -13.08 -5.21 17.97
C GLY A 96 -14.11 -4.16 17.57
N GLN A 97 -14.29 -3.91 16.27
CA GLN A 97 -15.18 -2.92 15.66
C GLN A 97 -14.93 -1.48 16.16
N ARG A 98 -13.70 -1.17 16.58
CA ARG A 98 -13.36 0.16 17.11
C ARG A 98 -13.07 1.17 16.03
N PHE A 99 -12.58 0.72 14.87
CA PHE A 99 -12.26 1.56 13.72
C PHE A 99 -12.36 0.76 12.42
N ARG A 100 -12.35 1.49 11.30
CA ARG A 100 -12.19 0.94 9.95
C ARG A 100 -11.20 1.77 9.18
N VAL A 101 -10.48 1.15 8.25
CA VAL A 101 -9.53 1.79 7.35
C VAL A 101 -10.02 1.58 5.93
N LEU A 102 -10.18 2.66 5.18
CA LEU A 102 -10.52 2.61 3.76
C LEU A 102 -9.24 2.87 2.98
N GLY A 103 -8.93 2.02 2.01
CA GLY A 103 -7.71 2.11 1.22
C GLY A 103 -8.01 2.01 -0.27
N THR A 104 -7.42 2.90 -1.05
CA THR A 104 -7.55 2.91 -2.50
C THR A 104 -6.39 3.64 -3.14
N THR A 105 -5.95 3.12 -4.28
CA THR A 105 -5.01 3.81 -5.16
C THR A 105 -5.80 4.69 -6.11
N LEU A 106 -5.72 6.01 -5.93
CA LEU A 106 -6.34 6.97 -6.84
C LEU A 106 -5.34 7.33 -7.92
N TRP A 107 -5.49 6.70 -9.08
CA TRP A 107 -4.67 7.02 -10.24
C TRP A 107 -4.88 8.46 -10.68
N ALA A 108 -3.79 9.12 -11.06
CA ALA A 108 -3.86 10.45 -11.63
C ALA A 108 -4.74 10.43 -12.88
N ASP A 109 -5.71 11.33 -12.92
CA ASP A 109 -6.50 11.62 -14.11
C ASP A 109 -5.78 12.61 -15.05
N PHE A 110 -4.54 12.98 -14.70
CA PHE A 110 -3.69 13.97 -15.37
C PHE A 110 -4.34 15.36 -15.51
N SER A 111 -5.34 15.67 -14.69
CA SER A 111 -6.12 16.92 -14.74
C SER A 111 -5.77 17.90 -13.62
N LEU A 112 -4.56 17.83 -13.07
CA LEU A 112 -4.15 18.64 -11.90
C LEU A 112 -4.38 20.14 -12.10
N PHE A 113 -4.19 20.64 -13.32
CA PHE A 113 -4.42 22.04 -13.66
C PHE A 113 -5.80 22.30 -14.33
N GLY A 114 -6.59 21.25 -14.58
CA GLY A 114 -7.81 21.29 -15.36
C GLY A 114 -7.62 20.71 -16.77
N ASN A 115 -8.74 20.34 -17.40
CA ASN A 115 -8.78 19.75 -18.75
C ASN A 115 -9.29 20.73 -19.82
N ASP A 116 -9.33 22.03 -19.52
CA ASP A 116 -9.63 23.07 -20.51
C ASP A 116 -8.38 23.47 -21.32
N GLU A 117 -8.58 24.06 -22.49
CA GLU A 117 -7.49 24.47 -23.40
C GLU A 117 -6.49 25.42 -22.74
N ALA A 118 -6.93 26.31 -21.85
CA ALA A 118 -6.03 27.28 -21.20
C ALA A 118 -5.13 26.58 -20.18
N SER A 119 -5.66 25.59 -19.47
CA SER A 119 -4.95 24.77 -18.49
C SER A 119 -3.93 23.83 -19.15
N LEU A 120 -4.24 23.26 -20.31
CA LEU A 120 -3.33 22.40 -21.08
C LEU A 120 -2.22 23.18 -21.80
N ALA A 121 -2.45 24.45 -22.13
CA ALA A 121 -1.45 25.30 -22.77
C ALA A 121 -0.35 25.79 -21.80
N GLY A 122 -0.58 25.69 -20.49
CA GLY A 122 0.32 26.15 -19.44
C GLY A 122 1.01 25.05 -18.63
N SER A 123 0.69 23.77 -18.88
CA SER A 123 1.24 22.59 -18.20
C SER A 123 2.52 22.06 -18.84
#